data_AF-A0A744QJI1-F1
#
_entry.id   AF-A0A744QJI1-F1
#
_cell.length_a   1.000
_cell.length_b   1.000
_cell.length_c   1.000
_cell.angle_alpha   90.00
_cell.angle_beta   90.00
_cell.angle_gamma   90.00
#
_symmetry.space_group_name_H-M   'P 1'
#
loop_
_entity.id
_entity.type
_entity.pdbx_description
1 polymer ?
#
loop_
_entity_poly.entity_id
_entity_poly.type
_entity_poly.pdbx_seq_one_letter_code
_entity_poly.pdbx_strand_id
1 'polypeptide(L)'
;MDDSKKNNNVTTYMLCILLLGITPILILFFCYLKKPDAYFFHTISIYTDFLPEITSSKNIIISKIISLYIKTAPFIAFISFLKIYKNISIRKDNSTIKLLANLILYIFFYIITIYLFLFCNHELTTSGKLLRVMSQNDYFLLFFFISLYSSIYILSFMLLWFLVGSYKLIKERI
;
A
#
# COMPACT_ATOMS: atom_id res chain seq x y z
N MET A 1 23.55 -20.02 9.66
CA MET A 1 23.64 -18.68 10.29
C MET A 1 23.53 -17.53 9.28
N ASP A 2 23.51 -17.79 7.97
CA ASP A 2 23.51 -16.77 6.91
C ASP A 2 22.10 -16.33 6.44
N ASP A 3 21.14 -17.26 6.40
CA ASP A 3 19.76 -16.97 5.94
C ASP A 3 19.00 -15.99 6.84
N SER A 4 19.22 -16.01 8.16
CA SER A 4 18.56 -15.09 9.09
C SER A 4 19.04 -13.66 8.90
N LYS A 5 20.35 -13.46 8.68
CA LYS A 5 20.95 -12.14 8.44
C LYS A 5 20.49 -11.56 7.10
N LYS A 6 20.40 -12.40 6.07
CA LYS A 6 19.90 -12.01 4.73
C LYS A 6 18.41 -11.63 4.78
N ASN A 7 17.58 -12.38 5.51
CA ASN A 7 16.16 -12.08 5.66
C ASN A 7 15.90 -10.79 6.45
N ASN A 8 16.72 -10.52 7.47
CA ASN A 8 16.66 -9.26 8.21
C ASN A 8 16.97 -8.07 7.30
N ASN A 9 18.00 -8.17 6.44
CA ASN A 9 18.35 -7.08 5.52
C ASN A 9 17.24 -6.76 4.51
N VAL A 10 16.52 -7.78 4.01
CA VAL A 10 15.36 -7.58 3.14
C VAL A 10 14.25 -6.84 3.89
N THR A 11 13.92 -7.31 5.10
CA THR A 11 12.85 -6.72 5.91
C THR A 11 13.17 -5.27 6.24
N THR A 12 14.42 -4.99 6.65
CA THR A 12 14.88 -3.62 6.91
C THR A 12 14.78 -2.76 5.67
N TYR A 13 15.22 -3.24 4.49
CA TYR A 13 15.09 -2.48 3.25
C TYR A 13 13.63 -2.16 2.90
N MET A 14 12.74 -3.15 2.99
CA MET A 14 11.30 -2.98 2.74
C MET A 14 10.73 -1.89 3.65
N LEU A 15 11.09 -1.90 4.94
CA LEU A 15 10.66 -0.89 5.91
C LEU A 15 11.27 0.49 5.62
N CYS A 16 12.52 0.58 5.18
CA CYS A 16 13.13 1.85 4.77
C CYS A 16 12.41 2.47 3.57
N ILE A 17 12.06 1.67 2.56
CA ILE A 17 11.30 2.15 1.39
C ILE A 17 9.88 2.56 1.79
N LEU A 18 9.23 1.79 2.68
CA LEU A 18 7.93 2.16 3.24
C LEU A 18 8.00 3.54 3.91
N LEU A 19 8.97 3.76 4.81
CA LEU A 19 9.16 5.03 5.50
C LEU A 19 9.40 6.17 4.50
N LEU A 20 10.23 5.93 3.48
CA LEU A 20 10.48 6.90 2.42
C LEU A 20 9.18 7.22 1.64
N GLY A 21 8.35 6.22 1.35
CA GLY A 21 7.04 6.40 0.72
C GLY A 21 5.98 7.09 1.61
N ILE A 22 6.14 7.08 2.93
CA ILE A 22 5.25 7.82 3.85
C ILE A 22 5.62 9.32 3.89
N THR A 23 6.88 9.68 3.62
CA THR A 23 7.34 11.07 3.71
C THR A 23 6.54 12.05 2.84
N PRO A 24 6.15 11.76 1.59
CA PRO A 24 5.36 12.68 0.78
C PRO A 24 3.96 12.91 1.34
N ILE A 25 3.35 11.90 1.98
CA ILE A 25 2.05 12.02 2.65
C ILE A 25 2.15 13.03 3.80
N LEU A 26 3.20 12.92 4.62
CA LEU A 26 3.45 13.85 5.72
C LEU A 26 3.69 15.27 5.21
N ILE A 27 4.51 15.44 4.17
CA ILE A 27 4.82 16.75 3.57
C ILE A 27 3.54 17.39 3.02
N LEU A 28 2.73 16.65 2.25
CA LEU A 28 1.47 17.15 1.69
C LEU A 28 0.51 17.62 2.80
N PHE A 29 0.41 16.85 3.88
CA PHE A 29 -0.44 17.19 5.02
C PHE A 29 0.06 18.45 5.76
N PHE A 30 1.36 18.56 6.03
CA PHE A 30 1.93 19.77 6.67
C PHE A 30 1.82 21.01 5.78
N CYS A 31 1.99 20.88 4.46
CA CYS A 31 1.78 21.96 3.50
C CYS A 31 0.32 22.44 3.54
N TYR A 32 -0.63 21.51 3.59
CA TYR A 32 -2.05 21.81 3.69
C TYR A 32 -2.41 22.56 4.98
N LEU A 33 -1.85 22.15 6.13
CA LEU A 33 -2.07 22.85 7.41
C LEU A 33 -1.57 24.31 7.40
N LYS A 34 -0.51 24.61 6.63
CA LYS A 34 0.06 25.97 6.55
C LYS A 34 -0.66 26.85 5.53
N LYS A 35 -1.05 26.31 4.37
CA LYS A 35 -1.69 27.04 3.27
C LYS A 35 -2.71 26.15 2.54
N PRO A 36 -3.94 26.05 3.04
CA PRO A 36 -4.97 25.23 2.41
C PRO A 36 -5.42 25.78 1.04
N ASP A 37 -5.35 27.10 0.85
CA ASP A 37 -5.80 27.80 -0.38
C ASP A 37 -4.74 27.87 -1.49
N ALA A 38 -3.66 27.07 -1.39
CA ALA A 38 -2.65 27.08 -2.44
C ALA A 38 -3.26 26.53 -3.75
N TYR A 39 -3.08 27.27 -4.85
CA TYR A 39 -3.56 26.93 -6.20
C TYR A 39 -3.28 25.46 -6.58
N PHE A 40 -2.12 24.94 -6.18
CA PHE A 40 -1.71 23.55 -6.34
C PHE A 40 -2.77 22.52 -5.91
N PHE A 41 -3.39 22.70 -4.75
CA PHE A 41 -4.39 21.76 -4.22
C PHE A 41 -5.70 21.80 -5.01
N HIS A 42 -6.11 22.99 -5.45
CA HIS A 42 -7.32 23.19 -6.24
C HIS A 42 -7.16 22.64 -7.67
N THR A 43 -5.99 22.85 -8.29
CA THR A 43 -5.67 22.34 -9.62
C THR A 43 -5.69 20.81 -9.65
N ILE A 44 -5.05 20.15 -8.68
CA ILE A 44 -5.04 18.67 -8.63
C ILE A 44 -6.45 18.15 -8.41
N SER A 45 -7.25 18.80 -7.56
CA SER A 45 -8.66 18.42 -7.35
C SER A 45 -9.45 18.41 -8.66
N ILE A 46 -9.37 19.47 -9.48
CA ILE A 46 -10.11 19.53 -10.75
C ILE A 46 -9.65 18.42 -11.72
N TYR A 47 -8.35 18.19 -11.84
CA TYR A 47 -7.83 17.18 -12.77
C TYR A 47 -8.05 15.73 -12.32
N THR A 48 -8.54 15.50 -11.10
CA THR A 48 -8.75 14.15 -10.53
C THR A 48 -10.22 13.82 -10.31
N ASP A 49 -11.17 14.70 -10.66
CA ASP A 49 -12.62 14.52 -10.46
C ASP A 49 -13.21 13.26 -11.11
N PHE A 50 -12.54 12.69 -12.11
CA PHE A 50 -12.98 11.46 -12.77
C PHE A 50 -12.48 10.17 -12.11
N LEU A 51 -11.55 10.25 -11.15
CA LEU A 51 -10.95 9.06 -10.52
C LEU A 51 -11.73 8.61 -9.30
N PRO A 52 -11.85 7.29 -9.06
CA PRO A 52 -12.52 6.82 -7.88
C PRO A 52 -11.65 7.06 -6.64
N GLU A 53 -12.23 7.66 -5.61
CA GLU A 53 -11.48 8.21 -4.49
C GLU A 53 -12.10 7.96 -3.13
N ILE A 54 -11.21 8.05 -2.15
CA ILE A 54 -11.53 7.98 -0.74
C ILE A 54 -11.67 9.42 -0.23
N THR A 55 -12.90 9.88 -0.02
CA THR A 55 -13.18 11.28 0.38
C THR A 55 -13.61 11.35 1.84
N SER A 56 -13.16 12.40 2.54
CA SER A 56 -13.70 12.80 3.85
C SER A 56 -14.57 14.03 3.66
N SER A 57 -15.80 14.03 4.16
CA SER A 57 -16.71 15.16 4.00
C SER A 57 -16.22 16.45 4.67
N LYS A 58 -15.28 16.34 5.62
CA LYS A 58 -14.72 17.47 6.34
C LYS A 58 -13.63 18.20 5.54
N ASN A 59 -12.78 17.45 4.84
CA ASN A 59 -11.65 18.01 4.07
C ASN A 59 -11.47 17.25 2.75
N ILE A 60 -12.33 17.59 1.78
CA ILE A 60 -12.42 16.89 0.49
C ILE A 60 -11.09 16.97 -0.28
N ILE A 61 -10.46 18.15 -0.31
CA ILE A 61 -9.27 18.45 -1.12
C ILE A 61 -8.04 17.62 -0.69
N ILE A 62 -7.77 17.53 0.62
CA ILE A 62 -6.59 16.80 1.11
C ILE A 62 -6.77 15.28 1.02
N SER A 63 -7.98 14.78 1.29
CA SER A 63 -8.31 13.36 1.16
C SER A 63 -8.14 12.86 -0.26
N LYS A 64 -8.59 13.64 -1.24
CA LYS A 64 -8.47 13.40 -2.67
C LYS A 64 -7.02 13.22 -3.12
N ILE A 65 -6.17 14.19 -2.78
CA ILE A 65 -4.77 14.19 -3.20
C ILE A 65 -3.98 13.05 -2.55
N ILE A 66 -4.23 12.77 -1.26
CA ILE A 66 -3.59 11.66 -0.57
C ILE A 66 -4.11 10.31 -1.10
N SER A 67 -5.40 10.20 -1.44
CA SER A 67 -5.99 9.01 -2.06
C SER A 67 -5.38 8.71 -3.43
N LEU A 68 -5.09 9.74 -4.24
CA LEU A 68 -4.36 9.59 -5.50
C LEU A 68 -2.95 9.04 -5.25
N TYR A 69 -2.23 9.62 -4.29
CA TYR A 69 -0.88 9.17 -3.95
C TYR A 69 -0.86 7.70 -3.52
N ILE A 70 -1.86 7.25 -2.76
CA ILE A 70 -1.99 5.86 -2.34
C ILE A 70 -2.03 4.87 -3.50
N LYS A 71 -2.64 5.23 -4.63
CA LYS A 71 -2.68 4.37 -5.83
C LYS A 71 -1.28 4.07 -6.38
N THR A 72 -0.26 4.87 -6.01
CA THR A 72 1.14 4.61 -6.39
C THR A 72 1.82 3.54 -5.53
N ALA A 73 1.25 3.18 -4.37
CA ALA A 73 1.86 2.23 -3.44
C ALA A 73 2.19 0.86 -4.07
N PRO A 74 1.32 0.22 -4.88
CA PRO A 74 1.65 -1.03 -5.56
C PRO A 74 2.82 -0.90 -6.54
N PHE A 75 2.94 0.26 -7.20
CA PHE A 75 4.03 0.54 -8.15
C PHE A 75 5.37 0.72 -7.44
N ILE A 76 5.39 1.44 -6.32
CA ILE A 76 6.58 1.57 -5.46
C ILE A 76 6.98 0.20 -4.88
N ALA A 77 6.01 -0.62 -4.46
CA ALA A 77 6.26 -1.99 -4.03
C ALA A 77 6.94 -2.80 -5.14
N PHE A 78 6.40 -2.74 -6.36
CA PHE A 78 6.98 -3.42 -7.53
C PHE A 78 8.42 -3.00 -7.82
N ILE A 79 8.69 -1.69 -7.91
CA ILE A 79 10.06 -1.18 -8.15
C ILE A 79 11.00 -1.62 -7.04
N SER A 80 10.56 -1.52 -5.78
CA SER A 80 11.39 -1.89 -4.63
C SER A 80 11.74 -3.38 -4.64
N PHE A 81 10.79 -4.20 -5.09
CA PHE A 81 10.94 -5.64 -5.20
C PHE A 81 11.93 -6.06 -6.31
N LEU A 82 11.96 -5.35 -7.45
CA LEU A 82 12.90 -5.61 -8.54
C LEU A 82 14.38 -5.50 -8.12
N LYS A 83 14.69 -4.81 -7.02
CA LYS A 83 16.06 -4.77 -6.48
C LYS A 83 16.41 -5.99 -5.64
N ILE A 84 15.41 -6.68 -5.07
CA ILE A 84 15.61 -7.77 -4.10
C ILE A 84 15.27 -9.14 -4.67
N TYR A 85 14.52 -9.26 -5.76
CA TYR A 85 14.02 -10.54 -6.28
C TYR A 85 15.07 -11.66 -6.39
N LYS A 86 16.34 -11.33 -6.69
CA LYS A 86 17.45 -12.29 -6.75
C LYS A 86 17.74 -12.96 -5.40
N ASN A 87 17.58 -12.22 -4.30
CA ASN A 87 17.90 -12.63 -2.94
C ASN A 87 16.81 -13.44 -2.23
N ILE A 88 15.66 -13.62 -2.88
CA ILE A 88 14.50 -14.32 -2.31
C ILE A 88 14.74 -15.83 -2.31
N SER A 89 14.66 -16.42 -1.12
CA SER A 89 14.55 -17.86 -0.89
C SER A 89 13.33 -18.14 0.00
N ILE A 90 12.55 -19.16 -0.34
CA ILE A 90 11.48 -19.67 0.52
C ILE A 90 11.95 -21.00 1.11
N ARG A 91 11.59 -21.27 2.38
CA ARG A 91 11.90 -22.54 3.04
C ARG A 91 11.30 -23.71 2.27
N LYS A 92 12.12 -24.75 2.04
CA LYS A 92 11.76 -25.93 1.23
C LYS A 92 10.78 -26.90 1.90
N ASP A 93 10.40 -26.66 3.15
CA ASP A 93 9.62 -27.61 3.97
C ASP A 93 8.17 -27.84 3.49
N ASN A 94 7.60 -26.93 2.71
CA ASN A 94 6.19 -27.01 2.35
C ASN A 94 5.96 -27.86 1.08
N SER A 95 4.92 -28.71 1.10
CA SER A 95 4.49 -29.43 -0.10
C SER A 95 4.08 -28.45 -1.21
N THR A 96 4.40 -28.78 -2.46
CA THR A 96 4.21 -27.89 -3.62
C THR A 96 2.74 -27.48 -3.78
N ILE A 97 1.83 -28.42 -3.50
CA ILE A 97 0.37 -28.20 -3.56
C ILE A 97 -0.10 -27.20 -2.49
N LYS A 98 0.41 -27.30 -1.25
CA LYS A 98 0.05 -26.35 -0.17
C LYS A 98 0.56 -24.93 -0.47
N LEU A 99 1.77 -24.81 -1.03
CA LEU A 99 2.32 -23.53 -1.48
C LEU A 99 1.44 -22.88 -2.55
N LEU A 100 1.00 -23.67 -3.55
CA LEU A 100 0.19 -23.19 -4.66
C LEU A 100 -1.23 -22.80 -4.21
N ALA A 101 -1.84 -23.58 -3.31
CA ALA A 101 -3.13 -23.25 -2.72
C ALA A 101 -3.07 -21.93 -1.92
N ASN A 102 -2.03 -21.74 -1.09
CA ASN A 102 -1.83 -20.50 -0.35
C ASN A 102 -1.60 -19.30 -1.28
N LEU A 103 -0.87 -19.48 -2.38
CA LEU A 103 -0.66 -18.44 -3.38
C LEU A 103 -1.99 -17.98 -3.99
N ILE A 104 -2.84 -18.93 -4.42
CA ILE A 104 -4.14 -18.63 -5.02
C ILE A 104 -5.04 -17.88 -4.02
N LEU A 105 -5.11 -18.35 -2.78
CA LEU A 105 -5.88 -17.70 -1.73
C LEU A 105 -5.39 -16.27 -1.47
N TYR A 106 -4.07 -16.07 -1.46
CA TYR A 106 -3.46 -14.76 -1.26
C TYR A 106 -3.73 -13.81 -2.43
N ILE A 107 -3.67 -14.30 -3.68
CA ILE A 107 -4.03 -13.52 -4.87
C ILE A 107 -5.49 -13.06 -4.78
N PHE A 108 -6.41 -13.96 -4.43
CA PHE A 108 -7.83 -13.63 -4.29
C PHE A 108 -8.06 -12.56 -3.22
N PHE A 109 -7.46 -12.73 -2.04
CA PHE A 109 -7.51 -11.76 -0.96
C PHE A 109 -6.93 -10.38 -1.37
N TYR A 110 -5.80 -10.39 -2.08
CA TYR A 110 -5.15 -9.18 -2.58
C TYR A 110 -6.02 -8.43 -3.58
N ILE A 111 -6.60 -9.13 -4.57
CA ILE A 111 -7.48 -8.53 -5.59
C ILE A 111 -8.67 -7.86 -4.93
N ILE A 112 -9.34 -8.54 -3.98
CA ILE A 112 -10.48 -7.98 -3.25
C ILE A 112 -10.06 -6.71 -2.51
N THR A 113 -8.95 -6.75 -1.79
CA THR A 113 -8.47 -5.61 -0.99
C THR A 113 -8.12 -4.42 -1.88
N ILE A 114 -7.36 -4.64 -2.95
CA ILE A 114 -7.00 -3.58 -3.89
C ILE A 114 -8.22 -3.00 -4.58
N TYR A 115 -9.16 -3.85 -5.01
CA TYR A 115 -10.39 -3.39 -5.64
C TYR A 115 -11.21 -2.48 -4.71
N LEU A 116 -11.44 -2.93 -3.47
CA LEU A 116 -12.22 -2.17 -2.49
C LEU A 116 -11.55 -0.84 -2.10
N PHE A 117 -10.23 -0.81 -1.94
CA PHE A 117 -9.54 0.41 -1.44
C PHE A 117 -8.99 1.34 -2.54
N LEU A 118 -8.70 0.85 -3.74
CA LEU A 118 -8.16 1.69 -4.83
C LEU A 118 -9.18 2.01 -5.92
N PHE A 119 -10.23 1.20 -6.11
CA PHE A 119 -11.13 1.34 -7.26
C PHE A 119 -12.59 1.61 -6.90
N CYS A 120 -13.01 1.33 -5.66
CA CYS A 120 -14.31 1.78 -5.17
C CYS A 120 -14.23 3.20 -4.60
N ASN A 121 -15.23 4.02 -4.97
CA ASN A 121 -15.50 5.28 -4.29
C ASN A 121 -15.96 4.98 -2.87
N HIS A 122 -15.21 5.46 -1.88
CA HIS A 122 -15.59 5.30 -0.48
C HIS A 122 -15.55 6.65 0.23
N GLU A 123 -16.74 7.16 0.53
CA GLU A 123 -16.88 8.24 1.48
C GLU A 123 -16.63 7.69 2.89
N LEU A 124 -15.57 8.19 3.54
CA LEU A 124 -15.21 7.78 4.91
C LEU A 124 -16.31 8.06 5.92
N THR A 125 -17.13 9.08 5.65
CA THR A 125 -18.17 9.56 6.55
C THR A 125 -19.44 8.72 6.55
N THR A 126 -19.73 8.01 5.46
CA THR A 126 -20.85 7.07 5.35
C THR A 126 -20.43 5.63 5.64
N SER A 127 -19.14 5.35 5.57
CA SER A 127 -18.56 4.07 5.95
C SER A 127 -18.59 3.87 7.49
N GLY A 128 -18.68 2.60 7.95
CA GLY A 128 -19.04 2.21 9.32
C GLY A 128 -18.38 2.99 10.49
N LYS A 129 -18.97 2.89 11.70
CA LYS A 129 -18.69 3.74 12.89
C LYS A 129 -17.21 4.10 13.13
N LEU A 130 -16.26 3.20 12.87
CA LEU A 130 -14.81 3.44 13.03
C LEU A 130 -14.24 4.44 12.00
N LEU A 131 -14.60 4.30 10.73
CA LEU A 131 -14.13 5.18 9.65
C LEU A 131 -14.70 6.59 9.81
N ARG A 132 -15.95 6.69 10.29
CA ARG A 132 -16.57 7.96 10.66
C ARG A 132 -15.82 8.69 11.77
N VAL A 133 -15.38 8.01 12.83
CA VAL A 133 -14.58 8.62 13.90
C VAL A 133 -13.21 9.09 13.37
N MET A 134 -12.57 8.30 12.50
CA MET A 134 -11.29 8.69 11.90
C MET A 134 -11.40 9.90 10.98
N SER A 135 -12.54 10.09 10.33
CA SER A 135 -12.80 11.23 9.43
C SER A 135 -13.03 12.57 10.16
N GLN A 136 -13.33 12.55 11.46
CA GLN A 136 -13.70 13.76 12.23
C GLN A 136 -12.49 14.62 12.62
N ASN A 137 -11.31 14.02 12.76
CA ASN A 137 -10.08 14.72 13.12
C ASN A 137 -9.05 14.58 11.99
N ASP A 138 -8.42 15.69 11.62
CA ASP A 138 -7.45 15.73 10.53
C ASP A 138 -6.22 14.87 10.84
N TYR A 139 -5.84 14.75 12.11
CA TYR A 139 -4.76 13.85 12.54
C TYR A 139 -5.15 12.36 12.45
N PHE A 140 -6.41 12.00 12.76
CA PHE A 140 -6.88 10.62 12.59
C PHE A 140 -7.03 10.26 11.11
N LEU A 141 -7.43 11.24 10.29
CA LEU A 141 -7.49 11.11 8.84
C LEU A 141 -6.09 10.84 8.24
N LEU A 142 -5.07 11.58 8.69
CA LEU A 142 -3.69 11.33 8.31
C LEU A 142 -3.24 9.92 8.70
N PHE A 143 -3.50 9.52 9.95
CA PHE A 143 -3.16 8.19 10.43
C PHE A 143 -3.82 7.09 9.59
N PHE A 144 -5.08 7.25 9.25
CA PHE A 144 -5.81 6.34 8.37
C PHE A 144 -5.12 6.20 7.01
N PHE A 145 -4.77 7.30 6.35
CA PHE A 145 -4.12 7.26 5.04
C PHE A 145 -2.71 6.67 5.09
N ILE A 146 -1.93 6.93 6.14
CA ILE A 146 -0.61 6.30 6.34
C ILE A 146 -0.76 4.79 6.52
N SER A 147 -1.72 4.36 7.34
CA SER A 147 -2.01 2.94 7.57
C SER A 147 -2.46 2.24 6.28
N LEU A 148 -3.30 2.91 5.49
CA LEU A 148 -3.82 2.40 4.23
C LEU A 148 -2.71 2.28 3.17
N TYR A 149 -1.87 3.31 3.00
CA TYR A 149 -0.68 3.26 2.15
C TYR A 149 0.24 2.10 2.56
N SER A 150 0.51 1.97 3.86
CA SER A 150 1.40 0.94 4.39
C SER A 150 0.87 -0.46 4.15
N SER A 151 -0.43 -0.66 4.38
CA SER A 151 -1.10 -1.94 4.16
C SER A 151 -1.03 -2.36 2.68
N ILE A 152 -1.35 -1.45 1.76
CA ILE A 152 -1.28 -1.72 0.32
C ILE A 152 0.16 -2.03 -0.10
N TYR A 153 1.13 -1.21 0.31
CA TYR A 153 2.54 -1.43 -0.01
C TYR A 153 3.03 -2.82 0.46
N ILE A 154 2.77 -3.17 1.72
CA ILE A 154 3.19 -4.45 2.30
C ILE A 154 2.51 -5.62 1.60
N LEU A 155 1.20 -5.53 1.35
CA LEU A 155 0.44 -6.56 0.64
C LEU A 155 0.98 -6.78 -0.78
N SER A 156 1.24 -5.71 -1.53
CA SER A 156 1.82 -5.79 -2.88
C SER A 156 3.23 -6.39 -2.84
N PHE A 157 4.06 -6.00 -1.87
CA PHE A 157 5.41 -6.55 -1.74
C PHE A 157 5.38 -8.05 -1.38
N MET A 158 4.53 -8.44 -0.45
CA MET A 158 4.34 -9.83 -0.04
C MET A 158 3.80 -10.70 -1.18
N LEU A 159 2.88 -10.18 -2.00
CA LEU A 159 2.39 -10.88 -3.20
C LEU A 159 3.54 -11.25 -4.14
N LEU A 160 4.39 -10.27 -4.46
CA LEU A 160 5.54 -10.48 -5.34
C LEU A 160 6.55 -11.46 -4.74
N TRP A 161 6.78 -11.36 -3.42
CA TRP A 161 7.62 -12.30 -2.69
C TRP A 161 7.12 -13.73 -2.80
N PHE A 162 5.83 -13.95 -2.55
CA PHE A 162 5.21 -15.27 -2.67
C PHE A 162 5.25 -15.81 -4.10
N LEU A 163 4.98 -14.96 -5.11
CA LEU A 163 5.04 -15.35 -6.53
C LEU A 163 6.43 -15.84 -6.93
N VAL A 164 7.46 -15.00 -6.75
CA VAL A 164 8.84 -15.34 -7.16
C VAL A 164 9.39 -16.49 -6.34
N GLY A 165 9.12 -16.50 -5.04
CA GLY A 165 9.60 -17.56 -4.18
C GLY A 165 8.95 -18.91 -4.49
N SER A 166 7.66 -18.94 -4.81
CA SER A 166 6.98 -20.17 -5.25
C SER A 166 7.51 -20.64 -6.61
N TYR A 167 7.72 -19.73 -7.56
CA TYR A 167 8.31 -20.04 -8.86
C TYR A 167 9.70 -20.67 -8.74
N LYS A 168 10.59 -20.08 -7.93
CA LYS A 168 11.94 -20.63 -7.69
C LYS A 168 11.89 -22.02 -7.07
N LEU A 169 11.03 -22.23 -6.07
CA LEU A 169 10.87 -23.54 -5.43
C LEU A 169 10.34 -24.62 -6.38
N ILE A 170 9.38 -24.28 -7.25
CA ILE A 170 8.85 -25.22 -8.24
C ILE A 170 9.95 -25.56 -9.26
N LYS A 171 10.68 -24.55 -9.74
CA LYS A 171 11.79 -24.74 -10.70
C LYS A 171 12.91 -25.62 -10.14
N GLU A 172 13.19 -25.55 -8.84
CA GLU A 172 14.19 -26.42 -8.19
C GLU A 172 13.71 -27.87 -7.98
N ARG A 173 12.40 -28.14 -8.09
CA ARG A 173 11.80 -29.46 -7.88
C ARG A 173 11.52 -30.22 -9.18
N ILE A 174 11.50 -29.54 -10.32
CA ILE A 174 11.38 -30.11 -11.67
C ILE A 174 12.79 -30.42 -12.19
#